data_AF-A0A7Y8A536-F1
#
_entry.id   AF-A0A7Y8A536-F1
#
_cell.length_a   1.000
_cell.length_b   1.000
_cell.length_c   1.000
_cell.angle_alpha   90.00
_cell.angle_beta   90.00
_cell.angle_gamma   90.00
#
_symmetry.space_group_name_H-M   'P 1'
#
loop_
_entity.id
_entity.type
_entity.pdbx_description
1 polymer ?
#
loop_
_entity_poly.entity_id
_entity_poly.type
_entity_poly.pdbx_seq_one_letter_code
_entity_poly.pdbx_strand_id
1 'polypeptide(L)'
;MTGLMEMLDGPRTAQQELFYDLEDAMAVIAWSVNELATIAGVAKSPDEAMALMKMGALLAAQQGKLSGYADEVKAGKISRNQVHLNLNG
;
A
#
# COMPACT_ATOMS: atom_id res chain seq x y z
N MET A 1 18.72 -3.39 31.81
CA MET A 1 17.56 -3.80 31.00
C MET A 1 16.43 -2.75 30.97
N THR A 2 16.63 -1.52 31.47
CA THR A 2 15.59 -0.48 31.51
C THR A 2 15.63 0.49 30.32
N GLY A 3 16.79 0.72 29.71
CA GLY A 3 16.94 1.72 28.63
C GLY A 3 16.38 1.33 27.25
N LEU A 4 16.08 0.04 27.01
CA LEU A 4 15.46 -0.39 25.74
C LEU A 4 13.95 -0.20 25.72
N MET A 5 13.30 -0.22 26.91
CA MET A 5 11.86 -0.02 27.02
C MET A 5 11.47 1.46 26.88
N GLU A 6 12.27 2.37 27.43
CA GLU A 6 12.04 3.83 27.29
C GLU A 6 12.17 4.34 25.85
N MET A 7 12.97 3.69 25.00
CA MET A 7 13.06 4.03 23.57
C MET A 7 11.81 3.61 22.78
N LEU A 8 11.01 2.67 23.28
CA LEU A 8 9.79 2.19 22.63
C LEU A 8 8.55 3.03 22.99
N ASP A 9 8.60 3.79 24.08
CA ASP A 9 7.50 4.64 24.59
C ASP A 9 7.64 6.13 24.21
N GLY A 10 8.63 6.50 23.39
CA GLY A 10 8.76 7.86 22.85
C GLY A 10 7.68 8.16 21.78
N PRO A 11 7.25 9.43 21.61
CA PRO A 11 6.33 9.80 20.54
C PRO A 11 6.91 9.39 19.19
N ARG A 12 6.05 8.85 18.31
CA ARG A 12 6.46 8.45 16.97
C ARG A 12 7.11 9.63 16.27
N THR A 13 8.21 9.36 15.56
CA THR A 13 8.77 10.34 14.63
C THR A 13 7.79 10.57 13.48
N ALA A 14 7.81 11.75 12.85
CA ALA A 14 6.96 12.03 11.68
C ALA A 14 7.15 10.99 10.55
N GLN A 15 8.34 10.40 10.44
CA GLN A 15 8.64 9.32 9.49
C GLN A 15 7.94 8.01 9.88
N GLN A 16 7.90 7.67 11.16
CA GLN A 16 7.15 6.51 11.65
C GLN A 16 5.64 6.72 11.51
N GLU A 17 5.11 7.91 11.81
CA GLU A 17 3.69 8.24 11.60
C GLU A 17 3.31 8.08 10.12
N LEU A 18 4.09 8.68 9.21
CA LEU A 18 3.85 8.55 7.78
C LEU A 18 3.93 7.09 7.30
N PHE A 19 4.85 6.28 7.83
CA PHE A 19 4.91 4.85 7.51
C PHE A 19 3.62 4.13 7.93
N TYR A 20 3.13 4.36 9.14
CA TYR A 20 1.90 3.74 9.61
C TYR A 20 0.65 4.24 8.88
N ASP A 21 0.59 5.51 8.51
CA ASP A 21 -0.50 6.05 7.69
C ASP A 21 -0.55 5.38 6.30
N LEU A 22 0.63 5.10 5.72
CA LEU A 22 0.72 4.36 4.45
C LEU A 22 0.29 2.90 4.60
N GLU A 23 0.70 2.23 5.69
CA GLU A 23 0.26 0.87 6.00
C GLU A 23 -1.26 0.78 6.21
N ASP A 24 -1.85 1.74 6.95
CA ASP A 24 -3.30 1.81 7.17
C ASP A 24 -4.05 2.03 5.85
N ALA A 25 -3.60 2.98 5.02
CA ALA A 25 -4.18 3.21 3.70
C ALA A 25 -4.10 1.96 2.81
N MET A 26 -2.98 1.23 2.84
CA MET A 26 -2.84 -0.03 2.11
C MET A 26 -3.78 -1.11 2.63
N ALA A 27 -4.03 -1.18 3.94
CA ALA A 27 -4.97 -2.13 4.53
C ALA A 27 -6.42 -1.82 4.11
N VAL A 28 -6.81 -0.55 4.11
CA VAL A 28 -8.14 -0.11 3.62
C VAL A 28 -8.32 -0.45 2.14
N ILE A 29 -7.28 -0.27 1.32
CA ILE A 29 -7.31 -0.66 -0.09
C ILE A 29 -7.44 -2.18 -0.23
N ALA A 30 -6.66 -2.97 0.53
CA ALA A 30 -6.75 -4.43 0.48
C ALA A 30 -8.17 -4.93 0.80
N TRP A 31 -8.77 -4.37 1.85
CA TRP A 31 -10.15 -4.65 2.21
C TRP A 31 -11.12 -4.28 1.07
N SER A 32 -10.96 -3.09 0.50
CA SER A 32 -11.79 -2.61 -0.60
C SER A 32 -11.70 -3.50 -1.85
N VAL A 33 -10.51 -3.98 -2.20
CA VAL A 33 -10.31 -4.91 -3.32
C VAL A 33 -11.03 -6.23 -3.08
N ASN A 34 -10.93 -6.77 -1.86
CA ASN A 34 -11.61 -8.01 -1.49
C ASN A 34 -13.15 -7.85 -1.51
N GLU A 35 -13.65 -6.70 -1.04
CA GLU A 35 -15.08 -6.39 -1.07
C GLU A 35 -15.58 -6.27 -2.52
N LEU A 36 -14.85 -5.57 -3.39
CA LEU A 36 -15.18 -5.47 -4.81
C LEU A 36 -15.22 -6.84 -5.50
N ALA A 37 -14.27 -7.73 -5.18
CA ALA A 37 -14.28 -9.10 -5.70
C ALA A 37 -15.49 -9.91 -5.19
N THR A 38 -15.88 -9.72 -3.93
CA THR A 38 -17.06 -10.35 -3.34
C THR A 38 -18.35 -9.89 -4.04
N ILE A 39 -18.50 -8.58 -4.27
CA ILE A 39 -19.65 -8.01 -4.98
C ILE A 39 -19.65 -8.49 -6.44
N ALA A 40 -18.50 -8.54 -7.11
CA ALA A 40 -18.38 -9.04 -8.47
C ALA A 40 -18.84 -10.51 -8.58
N GLY A 41 -18.59 -11.33 -7.55
CA GLY A 41 -19.03 -12.73 -7.49
C GLY A 41 -20.54 -12.91 -7.44
N VAL A 42 -21.31 -11.88 -7.08
CA VAL A 42 -22.78 -11.90 -7.01
C VAL A 42 -23.45 -10.91 -7.96
N ALA A 43 -22.68 -10.31 -8.88
CA ALA A 43 -23.17 -9.33 -9.84
C ALA A 43 -24.22 -9.92 -10.79
N LYS A 44 -25.17 -9.08 -11.23
CA LYS A 44 -26.31 -9.54 -12.05
C LYS A 44 -25.98 -9.66 -13.52
N SER A 45 -24.86 -9.08 -13.95
CA SER A 45 -24.38 -9.14 -15.32
C SER A 45 -22.86 -9.31 -15.41
N PRO A 46 -22.34 -9.95 -16.47
CA PRO A 46 -20.90 -10.05 -16.71
C PRO A 46 -20.20 -8.69 -16.80
N ASP A 47 -20.85 -7.70 -17.42
CA ASP A 47 -20.28 -6.35 -17.57
C ASP A 47 -20.09 -5.64 -16.22
N GLU A 48 -21.06 -5.80 -15.31
CA GLU A 48 -20.98 -5.30 -13.93
C GLU A 48 -19.83 -5.96 -13.17
N ALA A 49 -19.73 -7.30 -13.22
CA ALA A 49 -18.63 -8.04 -12.60
C ALA A 49 -17.27 -7.58 -13.14
N MET A 50 -17.16 -7.41 -14.46
CA MET A 50 -15.94 -6.92 -15.11
C MET A 50 -15.57 -5.50 -14.69
N ALA A 51 -16.55 -4.60 -14.54
CA ALA A 51 -16.30 -3.23 -14.09
C ALA A 51 -15.76 -3.21 -12.65
N LEU A 52 -16.37 -3.97 -11.73
CA LEU A 52 -15.93 -4.10 -10.34
C LEU A 52 -14.51 -4.68 -10.24
N MET A 53 -14.22 -5.74 -11.01
CA MET A 53 -12.89 -6.34 -11.07
C MET A 53 -11.83 -5.36 -11.61
N LYS A 54 -12.17 -4.54 -12.62
CA LYS A 54 -11.27 -3.48 -13.13
C LYS A 54 -10.99 -2.42 -12.06
N MET A 55 -12.00 -2.01 -11.30
CA MET A 55 -11.80 -1.08 -10.18
C MET A 55 -10.87 -1.67 -9.12
N GLY A 56 -11.08 -2.95 -8.77
CA GLY A 56 -10.20 -3.68 -7.84
C GLY A 56 -8.76 -3.74 -8.34
N ALA A 57 -8.54 -4.00 -9.64
CA ALA A 57 -7.20 -4.03 -10.23
C ALA A 57 -6.50 -2.65 -10.17
N LEU A 58 -7.23 -1.56 -10.43
CA LEU A 58 -6.67 -0.20 -10.31
C LEU A 58 -6.28 0.14 -8.86
N LEU A 59 -7.12 -0.26 -7.90
CA LEU A 59 -6.83 -0.08 -6.47
C LEU A 59 -5.63 -0.91 -6.04
N ALA A 60 -5.52 -2.18 -6.46
CA ALA A 60 -4.35 -3.01 -6.19
C ALA A 60 -3.06 -2.43 -6.78
N ALA A 61 -3.13 -1.85 -7.99
CA ALA A 61 -1.99 -1.14 -8.58
C ALA A 61 -1.58 0.09 -7.76
N GLN A 62 -2.56 0.82 -7.20
CA GLN A 62 -2.29 1.94 -6.30
C GLN A 62 -1.69 1.49 -4.97
N GLN A 63 -2.17 0.37 -4.41
CA GLN A 63 -1.59 -0.25 -3.22
C GLN A 63 -0.10 -0.57 -3.42
N GLY A 64 0.28 -1.12 -4.57
CA GLY A 64 1.68 -1.39 -4.91
C GLY A 64 2.55 -0.12 -4.93
N LYS A 65 2.02 1.02 -5.40
CA LYS A 65 2.74 2.30 -5.34
C LYS A 65 2.92 2.77 -3.90
N LEU A 66 1.90 2.64 -3.06
CA LEU A 66 1.98 3.02 -1.64
C LEU A 66 2.97 2.14 -0.88
N SER A 67 3.07 0.86 -1.21
CA SER A 67 4.09 -0.04 -0.66
C SER A 67 5.49 0.46 -1.00
N GLY A 68 5.73 0.86 -2.26
CA GLY A 68 7.00 1.50 -2.63
C GLY A 68 7.27 2.80 -1.86
N TYR A 69 6.24 3.59 -1.54
CA TYR A 69 6.42 4.80 -0.73
C TYR A 69 6.72 4.47 0.73
N ALA A 70 6.11 3.42 1.29
CA ALA A 70 6.40 2.94 2.63
C ALA A 70 7.86 2.47 2.74
N ASP A 71 8.38 1.79 1.71
CA ASP A 71 9.79 1.41 1.62
C ASP A 71 10.72 2.64 1.59
N GLU A 72 10.34 3.70 0.87
CA GLU A 72 11.09 4.95 0.82
C GLU A 72 11.10 5.69 2.16
N VAL A 73 9.95 5.73 2.83
CA VAL A 73 9.82 6.26 4.18
C VAL A 73 10.69 5.44 5.12
N LYS A 74 10.67 4.12 5.04
CA LYS A 74 11.54 3.25 5.87
C LYS A 74 13.02 3.47 5.58
N ALA A 75 13.40 3.70 4.32
CA ALA A 75 14.77 3.93 3.91
C ALA A 75 15.24 5.38 4.14
N GLY A 76 14.32 6.31 4.47
CA GLY A 76 14.62 7.74 4.61
C GLY A 76 15.09 8.40 3.31
N LYS A 77 14.78 7.82 2.15
CA LYS A 77 15.22 8.31 0.84
C LYS A 77 14.23 7.98 -0.27
N ILE A 78 14.14 8.85 -1.27
CA ILE A 78 13.34 8.62 -2.47
C ILE A 78 14.16 7.79 -3.47
N SER A 79 13.60 6.68 -3.92
CA SER A 79 14.21 5.68 -4.81
C SER A 79 13.50 5.53 -6.17
N ARG A 80 12.31 6.13 -6.34
CA ARG A 80 11.42 6.02 -7.54
C ARG A 80 12.07 6.27 -8.90
N ASN A 81 13.20 6.96 -8.94
CA ASN A 81 13.92 7.31 -10.17
C ASN A 81 15.13 6.42 -10.47
N GLN A 82 15.50 5.47 -9.60
CA GLN A 82 16.71 4.66 -9.77
C GLN A 82 16.48 3.39 -10.60
N VAL A 83 15.23 2.99 -10.85
CA VAL A 83 14.88 1.75 -11.57
C VAL A 83 14.95 1.89 -13.10
N HIS A 84 15.15 3.10 -13.64
CA HIS A 84 15.07 3.36 -15.09
C HIS A 84 16.40 3.24 -15.88
N LEU A 85 17.44 2.60 -15.34
CA LEU A 85 18.77 2.57 -15.98
C LEU A 85 19.37 1.20 -16.32
N ASN A 86 18.70 0.07 -16.08
CA ASN A 86 19.23 -1.25 -16.46
C ASN A 86 18.23 -2.06 -17.28
N LEU A 87 18.06 -1.68 -18.55
CA LEU A 87 17.57 -2.56 -19.62
C LEU A 87 18.35 -2.25 -20.90
N ASN A 88 19.64 -2.61 -20.91
CA ASN A 88 20.45 -2.83 -22.10
C ASN A 88 21.58 -3.80 -21.72
N GLY A 89 21.33 -5.09 -21.92
CA GLY A 89 22.29 -6.18 -21.78
C GLY A 89 21.78 -7.37 -22.58
#